data_AF-A0A933VFG2-F1
#
_entry.id   AF-A0A933VFG2-F1
#
_cell.length_a   1.000
_cell.length_b   1.000
_cell.length_c   1.000
_cell.angle_alpha   90.00
_cell.angle_beta   90.00
_cell.angle_gamma   90.00
#
_symmetry.space_group_name_H-M   'P 1'
#
loop_
_entity.id
_entity.type
_entity.pdbx_description
1 polymer ?
#
loop_
_entity_poly.entity_id
_entity_poly.type
_entity_poly.pdbx_seq_one_letter_code
_entity_poly.pdbx_strand_id
1 'polypeptide(L)' 'MIIVTGGAGFIGSNIVKALNARGRTDILVVDNLSSGVKFKNLADC' A
#
# COMPACT_ATOMS: atom_id res chain seq x y z
N MET A 1 -0.89 2.30 -14.48
CA MET A 1 0.11 2.05 -13.41
C MET A 1 0.03 3.18 -12.40
N ILE A 2 -0.29 2.88 -11.14
CA ILE A 2 -0.37 3.85 -10.03
C ILE A 2 0.79 3.58 -9.08
N ILE A 3 1.54 4.62 -8.70
CA ILE A 3 2.64 4.49 -7.72
C ILE A 3 2.19 5.10 -6.40
N VAL A 4 2.31 4.34 -5.31
CA VAL A 4 2.01 4.81 -3.95
C VAL A 4 3.29 4.77 -3.12
N THR A 5 3.87 5.95 -2.88
CA THR A 5 5.02 6.12 -1.97
C THR A 5 4.54 6.18 -0.53
N GLY A 6 5.24 5.50 0.40
CA GLY A 6 4.76 5.35 1.78
C GLY A 6 3.55 4.40 1.89
N GLY A 7 3.38 3.49 0.92
CA GLY A 7 2.18 2.65 0.80
C GLY A 7 2.01 1.59 1.90
N ALA A 8 3.06 1.26 2.67
CA ALA A 8 2.94 0.41 3.85
C ALA A 8 2.65 1.21 5.15
N GLY A 9 2.68 2.54 5.08
CA GLY A 9 2.26 3.43 6.16
C GLY A 9 0.74 3.45 6.36
N PHE A 10 0.28 4.09 7.45
CA PHE A 10 -1.13 4.14 7.83
C PHE A 10 -2.07 4.66 6.73
N ILE A 11 -1.72 5.79 6.10
CA ILE A 11 -2.54 6.39 5.04
C ILE A 11 -2.34 5.63 3.72
N GLY A 12 -1.09 5.30 3.40
CA GLY A 12 -0.74 4.65 2.14
C GLY A 12 -1.45 3.32 1.95
N SER A 13 -1.55 2.49 2.99
CA SER A 13 -2.21 1.19 2.88
C SER A 13 -3.71 1.31 2.66
N ASN A 14 -4.37 2.28 3.29
CA ASN A 14 -5.79 2.55 3.05
C ASN A 14 -6.06 3.04 1.62
N ILE A 15 -5.14 3.82 1.04
CA ILE A 15 -5.22 4.22 -0.37
C ILE A 15 -5.09 3.00 -1.28
N VAL A 16 -4.12 2.12 -1.02
CA VAL A 16 -3.94 0.86 -1.78
C VAL A 16 -5.21 0.01 -1.70
N LYS A 17 -5.74 -0.22 -0.50
CA LYS A 17 -6.98 -0.98 -0.28
C LYS A 17 -8.18 -0.39 -1.02
N ALA A 18 -8.35 0.94 -0.99
CA ALA A 18 -9.43 1.61 -1.73
C ALA A 18 -9.26 1.51 -3.25
N LEU A 19 -8.03 1.50 -3.76
CA LEU A 19 -7.75 1.27 -5.18
C LEU A 19 -8.03 -0.19 -5.57
N ASN A 20 -7.65 -1.15 -4.74
CA ASN A 20 -7.97 -2.57 -4.95
C ASN A 20 -9.49 -2.80 -4.94
N ALA A 21 -10.23 -2.20 -4.02
CA ALA A 21 -11.70 -2.26 -3.99
C ALA A 21 -12.37 -1.67 -5.25
N ARG A 22 -11.68 -0.77 -5.96
CA ARG A 22 -12.12 -0.21 -7.27
C ARG A 22 -11.65 -1.05 -8.46
N GLY A 23 -11.10 -2.25 -8.23
CA GLY A 23 -10.63 -3.17 -9.27
C GLY A 23 -9.28 -2.80 -9.87
N ARG A 24 -8.50 -1.90 -9.24
CA ARG A 24 -7.14 -1.61 -9.72
C ARG A 24 -6.18 -2.69 -9.23
N THR A 25 -5.48 -3.28 -10.17
CA THR A 25 -4.44 -4.31 -9.95
C THR A 25 -3.06 -3.83 -10.37
N ASP A 26 -2.98 -2.64 -10.97
CA ASP A 26 -1.76 -2.05 -11.54
C ASP A 26 -1.09 -1.05 -10.59
N ILE A 27 -0.91 -1.45 -9.33
CA ILE A 27 -0.40 -0.59 -8.24
C ILE A 27 1.02 -1.02 -7.85
N LEU A 28 1.97 -0.08 -7.88
CA LEU A 28 3.33 -0.25 -7.37
C LEU A 28 3.49 0.50 -6.05
N VAL A 29 3.71 -0.23 -4.97
CA VAL A 29 3.98 0.35 -3.64
C VAL A 29 5.47 0.53 -3.44
N VAL A 30 5.88 1.74 -3.02
CA VAL A 30 7.26 2.08 -2.67
C VAL A 30 7.28 2.54 -1.22
N ASP A 31 8.03 1.90 -0.34
CA ASP A 31 8.14 2.29 1.06
C ASP A 31 9.54 2.02 1.62
N ASN A 32 9.90 2.71 2.69
CA ASN A 32 11.05 2.38 3.50
C ASN A 32 10.61 1.48 4.66
N LEU A 33 10.88 0.18 4.49
CA LEU A 33 10.58 -0.88 5.46
C LEU A 33 11.63 -1.04 6.58
N SER A 34 12.47 -0.02 6.83
CA SER A 34 13.43 -0.02 7.95
C SER A 34 12.79 -0.38 9.30
N SER A 35 11.50 -0.07 9.48
CA SER A 35 10.65 -0.64 10.54
C SER A 35 9.82 -1.77 9.95
N GLY A 36 10.25 -3.01 10.20
CA GLY A 36 9.65 -4.23 9.66
C GLY A 36 8.23 -4.54 10.12
N VAL A 37 7.53 -3.63 10.81
CA VAL A 37 6.14 -3.83 11.24
C VAL A 37 5.14 -3.31 10.20
N LYS A 38 5.57 -2.36 9.35
CA LYS A 38 4.69 -1.63 8.41
C LYS A 38 4.03 -2.52 7.36
N PHE A 39 4.70 -3.58 6.91
CA PHE A 39 4.16 -4.48 5.89
C PHE A 39 2.83 -5.12 6.31
N LYS A 40 2.57 -5.24 7.62
CA LYS A 40 1.31 -5.80 8.15
C LYS A 40 0.08 -4.99 7.72
N ASN A 41 0.24 -3.70 7.46
CA ASN A 41 -0.84 -2.84 6.98
C ASN A 41 -1.29 -3.16 5.55
N LEU A 42 -0.50 -3.96 4.81
CA LEU A 42 -0.81 -4.41 3.45
C LEU A 42 -1.32 -5.86 3.41
N ALA A 43 -1.41 -6.55 4.54
CA ALA A 43 -1.76 -7.97 4.58
C ALA A 43 -3.23 -8.25 4.20
N ASP A 44 -4.07 -7.21 4.22
CA ASP A 44 -5.51 -7.25 3.92
C ASP A 44 -5.91 -6.33 2.75
N CYS A 45 -4.95 -5.94 1.92
CA CYS A 45 -5.14 -5.15 0.70
C CYS A 45 -5.44 -6.04 -0.51
#